data_AF-A0A3D1ADP7-F1
#
_entry.id   AF-A0A3D1ADP7-F1
#
_cell.length_a   1.000
_cell.length_b   1.000
_cell.length_c   1.000
_cell.angle_alpha   90.00
_cell.angle_beta   90.00
_cell.angle_gamma   90.00
#
_symmetry.space_group_name_H-M   'P 1'
#
loop_
_entity.id
_entity.type
_entity.pdbx_description
1 polymer ?
#
loop_
_entity_poly.entity_id
_entity_poly.type
_entity_poly.pdbx_seq_one_letter_code
_entity_poly.pdbx_strand_id
1 'polypeptide(L)' 'MEKRFLALIERSIKNHWDMPVFSDYEGDTFLYRDMAKEIEKLHILFGEAGIQKGDKIAVIGR' A
#
# COMPACT_ATOMS: atom_id res chain seq x y z
N MET A 1 13.34 18.64 6.46
CA MET A 1 13.14 17.51 5.52
C MET A 1 11.65 17.36 5.34
N GLU A 2 11.09 17.72 4.18
CA GLU A 2 9.65 17.58 3.90
C GLU A 2 9.22 16.14 4.22
N LYS A 3 8.35 15.97 5.22
CA LYS A 3 7.74 14.68 5.57
C LYS A 3 6.64 14.36 4.56
N ARG A 4 7.01 14.11 3.31
CA ARG A 4 6.05 13.66 2.29
C ARG A 4 5.50 12.31 2.72
N PHE A 5 4.18 12.22 2.84
CA PHE A 5 3.47 11.04 3.33
C PHE A 5 3.96 9.74 2.66
N LEU A 6 4.10 9.74 1.34
CA LEU A 6 4.58 8.58 0.58
C LEU A 6 5.99 8.12 0.98
N ALA A 7 6.91 9.07 1.24
CA ALA A 7 8.28 8.75 1.67
C ALA A 7 8.31 8.15 3.10
N LEU A 8 7.36 8.53 3.96
CA LEU A 8 7.21 7.91 5.28
C LEU A 8 6.75 6.45 5.14
N ILE A 9 5.74 6.19 4.30
CA ILE A 9 5.24 4.84 4.05
C ILE A 9 6.33 3.95 3.45
N GLU A 10 7.04 4.42 2.42
CA GLU A 10 8.15 3.69 1.80
C GLU A 10 9.21 3.30 2.82
N ARG A 11 9.66 4.25 3.65
CA ARG A 11 10.66 3.98 4.69
C ARG A 11 10.15 3.01 5.74
N SER A 12 8.89 3.12 6.16
CA SER A 12 8.29 2.20 7.13
C SER A 12 8.25 0.77 6.60
N ILE A 13 7.87 0.58 5.34
CA ILE A 13 7.87 -0.74 4.69
C ILE A 13 9.28 -1.34 4.67
N LYS A 14 10.28 -0.56 4.24
CA LYS A 14 11.68 -1.02 4.16
C LYS A 14 12.26 -1.39 5.53
N ASN A 15 11.94 -0.62 6.57
CA ASN A 15 12.54 -0.79 7.89
C ASN A 15 11.88 -1.89 8.74
N HIS A 16 10.64 -2.27 8.45
CA HIS A 16 9.84 -3.19 9.29
C HIS A 16 9.31 -4.39 8.50
N TRP A 17 10.02 -4.81 7.46
CA TRP A 17 9.59 -5.78 6.44
C TRP A 17 8.81 -7.00 6.97
N ASP A 18 9.29 -7.60 8.06
CA ASP A 18 8.69 -8.81 8.65
C ASP A 18 7.83 -8.56 9.89
N MET A 19 7.61 -7.30 10.25
CA MET A 19 6.75 -6.92 11.37
C MET A 19 5.27 -6.85 10.95
N PRO A 20 4.34 -7.06 11.90
CA PRO A 20 2.92 -6.87 11.65
C PRO A 20 2.58 -5.40 11.41
N VAL A 21 1.68 -5.16 10.45
CA VAL A 21 1.20 -3.82 10.06
C VAL A 21 -0.31 -3.67 10.21
N PHE A 22 -1.07 -4.69 9.83
CA PHE A 22 -2.53 -4.73 9.97
C PHE A 22 -2.93 -6.07 10.57
N SER A 23 -3.97 -6.07 11.40
CA SER A 23 -4.58 -7.28 11.91
C SER A 23 -6.07 -7.17 11.65
N ASP A 24 -6.63 -8.15 10.96
CA ASP A 24 -8.07 -8.23 10.78
C ASP A 24 -8.74 -8.78 12.04
N TYR A 25 -9.95 -8.30 12.35
CA TYR A 25 -10.68 -8.80 13.52
C TYR A 25 -11.12 -10.24 13.26
N GLU A 26 -10.62 -11.17 14.08
CA GLU A 26 -10.78 -12.63 13.90
C GLU A 26 -10.14 -13.19 12.60
N GLY A 27 -9.33 -12.39 11.91
CA GLY A 27 -8.65 -12.80 10.68
C GLY A 27 -7.13 -12.82 10.81
N ASP A 28 -6.46 -12.79 9.67
CA ASP A 28 -5.01 -12.89 9.60
C ASP A 28 -4.30 -11.59 9.97
N THR A 29 -3.07 -11.72 10.45
CA THR A 29 -2.14 -10.59 10.61
C THR A 29 -1.33 -10.41 9.34
N PHE A 30 -1.46 -9.24 8.73
CA PHE A 30 -0.65 -8.80 7.61
C PHE A 30 0.67 -8.20 8.09
N LEU A 31 1.73 -8.51 7.36
CA LEU A 31 3.06 -7.96 7.59
C LEU A 31 3.37 -6.85 6.60
N TYR A 32 4.36 -6.01 6.89
CA TYR A 32 4.74 -4.90 5.99
C TYR A 32 5.11 -5.38 4.57
N ARG A 33 5.75 -6.54 4.44
CA ARG A 33 6.03 -7.16 3.14
C ARG A 33 4.79 -7.51 2.34
N ASP A 34 3.70 -7.85 2.99
CA ASP A 34 2.46 -8.22 2.31
C ASP A 34 1.70 -6.96 1.88
N MET A 35 1.71 -5.90 2.71
CA MET A 35 1.27 -4.56 2.30
C MET A 35 2.03 -4.06 1.07
N ALA A 36 3.35 -4.25 1.00
CA ALA A 36 4.16 -3.84 -0.14
C ALA A 36 3.74 -4.53 -1.44
N LYS A 37 3.45 -5.84 -1.38
CA LYS A 37 2.94 -6.62 -2.52
C LYS A 37 1.56 -6.13 -2.98
N GLU A 38 0.65 -5.81 -2.06
CA GLU A 38 -0.66 -5.28 -2.44
C GLU A 38 -0.57 -3.91 -3.12
N ILE A 39 0.33 -3.04 -2.65
CA ILE A 39 0.62 -1.76 -3.30
C ILE A 39 1.16 -1.98 -4.73
N GLU A 40 2.11 -2.90 -4.92
CA GLU A 40 2.67 -3.25 -6.22
C GLU A 40 1.59 -3.77 -7.19
N LYS A 41 0.74 -4.70 -6.73
CA LYS A 41 -0.38 -5.23 -7.53
C LYS A 41 -1.30 -4.12 -8.02
N LEU A 42 -1.64 -3.16 -7.14
CA LEU A 42 -2.47 -2.01 -7.51
C LEU A 42 -1.77 -1.12 -8.55
N HIS A 43 -0.46 -0.88 -8.41
CA HIS A 43 0.29 -0.11 -9.41
C HIS A 43 0.29 -0.77 -10.78
N ILE A 44 0.49 -2.09 -10.85
CA ILE A 44 0.42 -2.85 -12.11
C ILE A 44 -0.98 -2.76 -12.69
N LEU A 45 -2.01 -3.04 -11.88
CA LEU A 45 -3.42 -2.96 -12.31
C LEU A 45 -3.79 -1.58 -12.87
N PHE A 46 -3.38 -0.50 -12.19
CA PHE A 46 -3.64 0.86 -12.65
C PHE A 46 -2.89 1.17 -13.95
N GLY A 47 -1.66 0.65 -14.12
CA GLY A 47 -0.92 0.74 -15.37
C GLY A 47 -1.65 0.07 -16.54
N GLU A 48 -2.08 -1.18 -16.35
CA GLU A 48 -2.84 -1.94 -17.36
C GLU A 48 -4.21 -1.32 -17.66
N ALA A 49 -4.84 -0.68 -16.67
CA ALA A 49 -6.09 0.06 -16.85
C ALA A 49 -5.92 1.44 -17.51
N GLY A 50 -4.68 1.85 -17.83
CA GLY A 50 -4.38 3.13 -18.48
C GLY A 50 -4.52 4.36 -17.58
N ILE A 51 -4.51 4.19 -16.26
CA ILE A 51 -4.63 5.28 -15.29
C ILE A 51 -3.39 6.17 -15.32
N GLN A 52 -3.59 7.48 -15.37
CA GLN A 52 -2.54 8.48 -15.45
C GLN A 52 -2.45 9.34 -14.18
N LYS A 53 -1.31 10.03 -14.03
CA LYS A 53 -1.12 10.97 -12.93
C LYS A 53 -2.14 12.11 -13.04
N GLY A 54 -2.95 12.27 -11.99
CA GLY A 54 -4.01 13.27 -11.93
C GLY A 54 -5.41 12.68 -12.04
N ASP A 55 -5.52 11.44 -12.51
CA ASP A 55 -6.78 10.70 -12.52
C ASP A 55 -7.25 10.43 -11.09
N LYS A 56 -8.58 10.44 -10.92
CA LYS A 56 -9.23 10.21 -9.63
C LYS A 56 -9.80 8.80 -9.61
N ILE A 57 -9.48 8.05 -8.56
CA ILE A 57 -9.97 6.69 -8.35
C ILE A 57 -11.00 6.72 -7.23
N ALA A 58 -12.22 6.26 -7.51
CA ALA A 58 -13.24 6.06 -6.48
C ALA A 58 -12.93 4.80 -5.68
N VAL A 59 -12.99 4.89 -4.36
CA VAL A 59 -12.83 3.75 -3.45
C VAL A 59 -14.19 3.44 -2.84
N ILE A 60 -14.72 2.24 -3.10
CA ILE A 60 -16.01 1.78 -2.58
C ILE A 60 -15.73 0.54 -1.72
N GLY A 61 -15.85 0.71 -0.40
CA GLY A 61 -15.75 -0.37 0.58
C GLY A 61 -17.11 -0.96 0.94
N ARG A 62 -17.10 -2.11 1.62
CA ARG A 62 -18.26 -2.69 2.31
C ARG A 62 -18.10 -2.50 3.81
#